data_AF-A0A9D2HR52-F1
#
_entry.id   AF-A0A9D2HR52-F1
#
_cell.length_a   1.000
_cell.length_b   1.000
_cell.length_c   1.000
_cell.angle_alpha   90.00
_cell.angle_beta   90.00
_cell.angle_gamma   90.00
#
_symmetry.space_group_name_H-M   'P 1'
#
loop_
_entity.id
_entity.type
_entity.pdbx_description
1 polymer ?
#
loop_
_entity_poly.entity_id
_entity_poly.type
_entity_poly.pdbx_seq_one_letter_code
_entity_poly.pdbx_strand_id
1 'polypeptide(L)' 'MKIPGLSFSWKRALGVTAMKQKVARATDIPTTRGGLERKLGGLVLGKKRKRKRR' A
#
# COMPACT_ATOMS: atom_id res chain seq x y z
N MET A 1 18.19 -8.92 24.34
CA MET A 1 18.64 -8.45 23.01
C MET A 1 17.41 -8.19 22.15
N LYS A 2 17.17 -6.94 21.73
CA LYS A 2 16.01 -6.55 20.92
C LYS A 2 16.50 -6.56 19.46
N ILE A 3 16.14 -7.58 18.69
CA ILE A 3 16.53 -7.67 17.28
C ILE A 3 15.82 -6.52 16.54
N PRO A 4 16.53 -5.50 16.05
CA PRO A 4 15.90 -4.39 15.35
C PRO A 4 15.25 -4.93 14.06
N GLY A 5 13.93 -4.74 13.93
CA GLY A 5 13.15 -5.15 12.74
C GLY A 5 12.18 -6.32 12.93
N LEU A 6 12.24 -7.06 14.05
CA LEU A 6 11.28 -8.11 14.35
C LEU A 6 10.13 -7.57 15.22
N SER A 7 9.16 -6.90 14.59
CA SER A 7 7.92 -6.48 15.25
C SER A 7 6.83 -7.52 14.98
N PHE A 8 6.54 -8.36 15.97
CA PHE A 8 5.44 -9.31 15.89
C PHE A 8 4.11 -8.57 15.82
N SER A 9 3.25 -8.97 14.88
CA SER A 9 1.91 -8.40 14.73
C SER A 9 0.91 -9.51 14.47
N TRP A 10 -0.10 -9.59 15.33
CA TRP A 10 -1.23 -10.51 15.20
C TRP A 10 -1.95 -10.36 13.86
N LYS A 11 -2.02 -9.15 13.30
CA LYS A 11 -2.65 -8.89 11.99
C LYS A 11 -1.89 -9.56 10.82
N ARG A 12 -0.57 -9.75 10.96
CA ARG A 12 0.23 -10.54 10.01
C ARG A 12 0.08 -12.04 10.26
N ALA A 13 0.10 -12.48 11.51
CA ALA A 13 -0.07 -13.89 11.87
C ALA A 13 -1.43 -14.45 11.43
N LEU A 14 -2.50 -13.66 11.59
CA LEU A 14 -3.86 -13.99 11.14
C LEU A 14 -4.05 -13.82 9.62
N GLY A 15 -3.03 -13.42 8.86
CA GLY A 15 -3.10 -13.31 7.40
C GLY A 15 -3.90 -12.13 6.83
N VAL A 16 -4.53 -11.30 7.68
CA VAL A 16 -5.33 -10.13 7.26
C VAL A 16 -4.52 -9.16 6.41
N THR A 17 -3.24 -8.96 6.74
CA THR A 17 -2.33 -8.13 5.93
C THR A 17 -2.09 -8.71 4.54
N ALA A 18 -1.90 -10.02 4.43
CA ALA A 18 -1.65 -10.69 3.15
C ALA A 18 -2.89 -10.64 2.25
N MET A 19 -4.08 -10.83 2.81
CA MET A 19 -5.34 -10.72 2.08
C MET A 19 -5.53 -9.32 1.48
N LYS A 20 -5.33 -8.26 2.27
CA LYS A 20 -5.41 -6.87 1.78
C LYS A 20 -4.43 -6.59 0.64
N GLN A 21 -3.20 -7.10 0.74
CA GLN A 21 -2.20 -6.96 -0.32
C GLN A 21 -2.59 -7.70 -1.59
N LYS A 22 -3.14 -8.92 -1.48
CA LYS A 22 -3.61 -9.69 -2.65
C LYS A 22 -4.73 -8.94 -3.37
N VAL A 23 -5.72 -8.44 -2.63
CA VAL A 23 -6.83 -7.65 -3.20
C VAL A 23 -6.30 -6.39 -3.90
N ALA A 24 -5.40 -5.64 -3.24
CA ALA A 24 -4.83 -4.42 -3.83
C ALA A 24 -4.02 -4.68 -5.12
N ARG A 25 -3.36 -5.85 -5.22
CA ARG A 25 -2.62 -6.25 -6.43
C ARG A 25 -3.54 -6.76 -7.53
N ALA A 26 -4.64 -7.42 -7.18
CA ALA A 26 -5.59 -7.98 -8.14
C ALA A 26 -6.48 -6.91 -8.77
N THR A 27 -6.98 -5.95 -7.96
CA THR A 27 -7.86 -4.88 -8.44
C THR A 27 -7.08 -3.64 -8.88
N ASP A 28 -5.78 -3.61 -8.64
CA ASP A 28 -4.91 -2.43 -8.75
C ASP A 28 -5.36 -1.27 -7.83
N ILE A 29 -6.44 -1.39 -7.07
CA ILE A 29 -6.99 -0.31 -6.26
C ILE A 29 -6.26 -0.28 -4.92
N PRO A 30 -5.63 0.85 -4.55
CA PRO A 30 -4.95 0.97 -3.27
C PRO A 30 -5.95 0.88 -2.13
N THR A 31 -5.75 -0.07 -1.23
CA THR A 31 -6.60 -0.26 -0.03
C THR A 31 -6.26 0.72 1.10
N THR A 32 -5.45 1.74 0.83
CA THR A 32 -5.06 2.78 1.80
C THR A 32 -5.61 4.13 1.35
N ARG A 33 -6.10 4.93 2.30
CA ARG A 33 -6.68 6.24 2.03
C ARG A 33 -5.73 7.14 1.23
N GLY A 34 -4.49 7.30 1.68
CA GLY A 34 -3.49 8.10 0.98
C GLY A 34 -3.05 7.51 -0.38
N GLY A 35 -3.13 6.20 -0.57
CA GLY A 35 -2.91 5.58 -1.88
C GLY A 35 -4.05 5.89 -2.85
N LEU A 36 -5.29 5.87 -2.35
CA LEU A 36 -6.48 6.20 -3.11
C LEU A 36 -6.52 7.68 -3.49
N GLU A 37 -6.23 8.58 -2.54
CA GLU A 37 -6.08 10.02 -2.78
C GLU A 37 -5.00 10.32 -3.82
N ARG A 38 -3.91 9.54 -3.86
CA ARG A 38 -2.87 9.68 -4.90
C ARG A 38 -3.33 9.18 -6.26
N LYS A 39 -4.06 8.06 -6.34
CA LYS A 39 -4.62 7.56 -7.61
C LYS A 39 -5.68 8.53 -8.13
N LEU A 40 -6.64 8.91 -7.30
CA LEU A 40 -7.70 9.86 -7.65
C LEU A 40 -7.13 11.25 -7.95
N GLY A 41 -6.22 11.76 -7.13
CA GLY A 41 -5.55 13.03 -7.41
C GLY A 41 -4.77 13.01 -8.72
N GLY A 42 -4.10 11.90 -9.07
CA GLY A 42 -3.44 11.76 -10.37
C GLY A 42 -4.42 11.74 -11.55
N LEU A 43 -5.60 11.13 -11.38
CA LEU A 43 -6.67 11.08 -12.39
C LEU A 43 -7.33 12.46 -12.56
N VAL A 44 -7.70 13.12 -11.47
CA VAL A 44 -8.39 14.42 -11.47
C VAL A 44 -7.48 15.56 -11.96
N LEU A 45 -6.22 15.59 -11.53
CA LEU A 45 -5.26 16.63 -11.94
C LEU A 45 -4.58 16.34 -13.29
N GLY A 46 -4.93 15.24 -13.98
CA GLY A 46 -4.31 14.83 -15.25
C GLY A 46 -2.80 14.58 -15.17
N LYS A 47 -2.23 14.57 -13.95
CA LYS A 47 -0.80 14.60 -13.72
C LYS A 47 -0.27 13.17 -13.80
N LYS A 48 0.19 12.77 -15.00
CA LYS A 48 1.09 11.61 -15.16
C LYS A 48 2.35 11.90 -14.34
N ARG A 49 2.36 11.44 -13.09
CA ARG A 49 3.49 11.60 -12.17
C ARG A 49 4.73 11.02 -12.84
N LYS A 50 5.62 11.89 -13.36
CA LYS A 50 6.94 11.47 -13.83
C LYS A 50 7.65 10.85 -12.62
N ARG A 51 7.74 9.52 -12.61
CA ARG A 51 8.38 8.76 -11.56
C ARG A 51 9.85 9.18 -11.53
N LYS A 52 10.19 10.15 -10.69
CA LYS A 52 11.58 10.53 -10.43
C LYS A 52 12.20 9.35 -9.71
N ARG A 53 12.83 8.46 -10.48
CA ARG A 53 13.72 7.42 -10.00
C ARG A 53 14.88 8.14 -9.34
N ARG A 54 14.84 8.23 -8.02
CA ARG A 54 16.04 8.27 -7.19
C ARG A 54 16.36 6.83 -6.83
#